data_AF-A0A818VTC3-F1
#
_entry.id   AF-A0A818VTC3-F1
#
_cell.length_a   1.000
_cell.length_b   1.000
_cell.length_c   1.000
_cell.angle_alpha   90.00
_cell.angle_beta   90.00
_cell.angle_gamma   90.00
#
_symmetry.space_group_name_H-M   'P 1'
#
loop_
_entity.id
_entity.type
_entity.pdbx_description
1 polymer ?
#
loop_
_entity_poly.entity_id
_entity_poly.type
_entity_poly.pdbx_seq_one_letter_code
_entity_poly.pdbx_strand_id
1 'polypeptide(L)'
;MKGSDATNNSQQFNDITTQKNSIYTGKILANLHAGVMDIEAIQTHPITGERTKIVYRYLLLDSETNLQGLLQRLTTYGKLRNVQLLQLVDLNLLSAESAHDEKQKFETLKERLDECAEYRRSMIVYDLDSLVGINRSEGNASTGRTTNLSLINHNIYTHIKDKFQNTHVEFSTNPSHDNETNTEEKWSIVVISEPFLLRQFSDDVKFTRPQSELEEEQAEIRRANEKIRCVQCDDYYVEQDNRMGVCLHHDGFIYDNLSADLTMYIRKRAIEQLLEEEAAFNDQVSHRTLTQEQREQLERRKHRLKYICCDQTLQIGGTINGCKRGKHSPPHITRNEWESVCNRNQEYREKRLTLLKNRVRLQQELNSH
;
A
#
# COMPACT_ATOMS: atom_id res chain seq x y z
N MET A 1 -14.04 6.49 25.54
CA MET A 1 -12.67 7.00 25.36
C MET A 1 -12.06 7.12 26.74
N LYS A 2 -11.17 6.19 27.11
CA LYS A 2 -10.55 6.16 28.43
C LYS A 2 -9.29 7.03 28.38
N GLY A 3 -9.26 8.08 29.21
CA GLY A 3 -8.07 8.87 29.48
C GLY A 3 -7.12 8.10 30.41
N SER A 4 -6.25 7.30 29.82
CA SER A 4 -5.09 6.70 30.47
C SER A 4 -4.02 6.54 29.40
N ASP A 5 -2.84 7.15 29.59
CA ASP A 5 -1.52 6.73 29.05
C ASP A 5 -0.55 7.88 28.68
N ALA A 6 -0.91 9.15 28.86
CA ALA A 6 0.04 10.25 28.65
C ALA A 6 1.25 10.21 29.63
N THR A 7 1.02 9.82 30.89
CA THR A 7 2.08 9.69 31.90
C THR A 7 3.02 8.51 31.65
N ASN A 8 2.53 7.41 31.08
CA ASN A 8 3.36 6.23 30.75
C ASN A 8 4.37 6.53 29.63
N ASN A 9 3.97 7.29 28.60
CA ASN A 9 4.85 7.61 27.48
C ASN A 9 6.03 8.53 27.87
N SER A 10 5.80 9.47 28.79
CA SER A 10 6.88 10.35 29.29
C SER A 10 7.94 9.61 30.10
N GLN A 11 7.56 8.56 30.84
CA GLN A 11 8.50 7.73 31.59
C GLN A 11 9.29 6.81 30.66
N GLN A 12 8.65 6.22 29.64
CA GLN A 12 9.32 5.34 28.68
C GLN A 12 10.43 6.04 27.86
N PHE A 13 10.26 7.32 27.51
CA PHE A 13 11.32 8.06 26.82
C PHE A 13 12.51 8.39 27.72
N ASN A 14 12.28 8.59 29.02
CA ASN A 14 13.35 8.87 29.98
C ASN A 14 14.06 7.59 30.46
N ASP A 15 13.38 6.43 30.42
CA ASP A 15 13.92 5.09 30.72
C ASP A 15 14.73 4.46 29.56
N ILE A 16 15.13 5.27 28.58
CA ILE A 16 16.04 4.91 27.47
C ILE A 16 17.42 4.42 27.97
N THR A 17 17.68 4.46 29.27
CA THR A 17 18.82 3.82 29.91
C THR A 17 18.82 2.31 29.67
N THR A 18 19.40 1.93 28.53
CA THR A 18 19.90 0.60 28.15
C THR A 18 18.84 -0.49 27.99
N GLN A 19 18.13 -0.47 26.86
CA GLN A 19 17.63 -1.73 26.32
C GLN A 19 18.81 -2.67 26.09
N LYS A 20 18.80 -3.84 26.75
CA LYS A 20 19.91 -4.80 26.72
C LYS A 20 20.27 -5.12 25.25
N ASN A 21 21.56 -5.09 24.94
CA ASN A 21 22.14 -5.36 23.62
C ASN A 21 21.85 -4.31 22.53
N SER A 22 21.45 -3.09 22.88
CA SER A 22 21.28 -1.99 21.92
C SER A 22 22.25 -0.85 22.15
N ILE A 23 22.77 -0.30 21.05
CA ILE A 23 23.68 0.85 21.00
C ILE A 23 22.99 1.93 20.17
N TYR A 24 22.69 3.09 20.75
CA TYR A 24 22.09 4.19 20.00
C TYR A 24 23.07 4.76 18.97
N THR A 25 22.57 5.16 17.79
CA THR A 25 23.41 5.80 16.76
C THR A 25 23.55 7.31 16.94
N GLY A 26 22.90 7.89 17.94
CA GLY A 26 22.88 9.34 18.14
C GLY A 26 21.89 10.07 17.26
N LYS A 27 21.10 9.36 16.44
CA LYS A 27 20.18 9.95 15.47
C LYS A 27 18.75 9.87 15.95
N ILE A 28 18.06 11.01 15.93
CA ILE A 28 16.65 11.12 16.28
C ILE A 28 15.93 11.88 15.17
N LEU A 29 14.81 11.34 14.71
CA LEU A 29 13.93 11.99 13.74
C LEU A 29 12.57 12.24 14.41
N ALA A 30 12.18 13.51 14.57
CA ALA A 30 10.90 13.88 15.14
C ALA A 30 9.96 14.35 14.03
N ASN A 31 8.87 13.60 13.84
CA ASN A 31 7.80 13.91 12.92
C ASN A 31 6.64 14.56 13.68
N LEU A 32 6.59 15.90 13.65
CA LEU A 32 5.54 16.67 14.34
C LEU A 32 4.16 16.44 13.71
N HIS A 33 4.09 16.16 12.41
CA HIS A 33 2.82 15.91 11.72
C HIS A 33 2.16 14.60 12.13
N ALA A 34 2.94 13.53 12.25
CA ALA A 34 2.42 12.23 12.69
C ALA A 34 2.42 12.07 14.22
N GLY A 35 2.96 13.04 14.97
CA GLY A 35 3.03 12.94 16.43
C GLY A 35 3.97 11.83 16.90
N VAL A 36 5.07 11.58 16.19
CA VAL A 36 6.03 10.51 16.54
C VAL A 36 7.47 11.03 16.57
N MET A 37 8.30 10.36 17.36
CA MET A 37 9.73 10.56 17.42
C MET A 37 10.43 9.20 17.38
N ASP A 38 11.33 9.06 16.43
CA ASP A 38 12.01 7.82 16.11
C ASP A 38 13.49 7.94 16.48
N ILE A 39 13.99 7.02 17.31
CA ILE A 39 15.40 6.95 17.70
C ILE A 39 16.04 5.73 17.05
N GLU A 40 17.10 5.95 16.28
CA GLU A 40 17.84 4.87 15.64
C GLU A 40 18.85 4.23 16.61
N ALA A 41 18.91 2.91 16.60
CA ALA A 41 19.84 2.10 17.37
C ALA A 41 20.36 0.91 16.57
N ILE A 42 21.45 0.32 17.02
CA ILE A 42 22.04 -0.93 16.55
C ILE A 42 21.79 -1.97 17.62
N GLN A 43 21.00 -2.98 17.31
CA GLN A 43 20.77 -4.13 18.16
C GLN A 43 21.74 -5.25 17.78
N THR A 44 22.40 -5.82 18.79
CA THR A 44 23.23 -7.02 18.60
C THR A 44 22.43 -8.24 19.03
N HIS A 45 22.20 -9.17 18.12
CA HIS A 45 21.50 -10.40 18.42
C HIS A 45 22.30 -11.22 19.45
N PRO A 46 21.69 -11.66 20.57
CA PRO A 46 22.43 -12.23 21.70
C PRO A 46 23.16 -13.54 21.37
N ILE A 47 22.64 -14.32 20.41
CA ILE A 47 23.21 -15.61 20.01
C ILE A 47 24.15 -15.50 18.81
N THR A 48 23.69 -14.94 17.68
CA THR A 48 24.47 -14.85 16.44
C THR A 48 25.51 -13.74 16.45
N GLY A 49 25.40 -12.74 17.34
CA GLY A 49 26.23 -11.54 17.31
C GLY A 49 25.94 -10.61 16.13
N GLU A 50 24.93 -10.92 15.32
CA GLU A 50 24.53 -10.10 14.17
C GLU A 50 24.07 -8.72 14.63
N ARG A 51 24.54 -7.67 13.95
CA ARG A 51 24.19 -6.28 14.25
C ARG A 51 23.16 -5.78 13.24
N THR A 52 21.97 -5.46 13.71
CA THR A 52 20.88 -4.91 12.90
C THR A 52 20.55 -3.50 13.36
N LYS A 53 20.24 -2.61 12.42
CA LYS A 53 19.68 -1.30 12.77
C LYS A 53 18.20 -1.46 13.07
N ILE A 54 17.75 -0.80 14.12
CA ILE A 54 16.35 -0.77 14.56
C ILE A 54 15.94 0.66 14.92
N VAL A 55 14.64 0.91 14.99
CA VAL A 55 14.08 2.17 15.44
C VAL A 55 13.19 1.95 16.66
N TYR A 56 13.42 2.77 17.68
CA TYR A 56 12.51 2.92 18.81
C TYR A 56 11.60 4.11 18.56
N ARG A 57 10.31 3.82 18.35
CA ARG A 57 9.28 4.82 18.10
C ARG A 57 8.59 5.24 19.38
N TYR A 58 8.55 6.53 19.64
CA TYR A 58 7.87 7.15 20.77
C TYR A 58 6.78 8.09 20.26
N LEU A 59 5.63 8.07 20.91
CA LEU A 59 4.60 9.08 20.66
C LEU A 59 5.04 10.43 21.24
N LEU A 60 4.78 11.50 20.50
CA LEU A 60 4.82 12.85 21.06
C LEU A 60 3.69 12.99 22.09
N LEU A 61 3.92 13.79 23.13
CA LEU A 61 2.88 14.17 24.07
C LEU A 61 1.89 15.13 23.39
N ASP A 62 0.64 15.17 23.87
CA ASP A 62 -0.38 16.08 23.34
C ASP A 62 0.04 17.57 23.40
N SER A 63 0.97 17.92 24.31
CA SER A 63 1.56 19.26 24.42
C SER A 63 2.70 19.54 23.43
N GLU A 64 3.24 18.52 22.77
CA GLU A 64 4.39 18.60 21.86
C GLU A 64 3.94 18.79 20.41
N THR A 65 3.03 19.73 20.17
CA THR A 65 2.52 20.05 18.84
C THR A 65 3.48 20.92 18.01
N ASN A 66 4.57 21.39 18.62
CA ASN A 66 5.58 22.23 18.00
C ASN A 66 6.97 21.96 18.62
N LEU A 67 7.99 22.54 18.01
CA LEU A 67 9.38 22.41 18.46
C LEU A 67 9.58 22.86 19.91
N GLN A 68 8.96 23.95 20.33
CA GLN A 68 9.11 24.48 21.68
C GLN A 68 8.64 23.48 22.74
N GLY A 69 7.50 22.82 22.53
CA GLY A 69 7.01 21.76 23.42
C GLY A 69 7.97 20.58 23.47
N LEU A 70 8.48 20.15 22.31
CA LEU A 70 9.42 19.03 22.20
C LEU A 70 10.78 19.32 22.87
N LEU A 71 11.27 20.55 22.80
CA LEU A 71 12.55 20.96 23.37
C LEU A 71 12.62 20.74 24.88
N GLN A 72 11.50 20.86 25.60
CA GLN A 72 11.47 20.58 27.04
C GLN A 72 11.80 19.11 27.34
N ARG A 73 11.23 18.18 26.56
CA ARG A 73 11.51 16.75 26.68
C ARG A 73 12.93 16.42 26.25
N LEU A 74 13.41 16.99 25.13
CA LEU A 74 14.78 16.81 24.68
C LEU A 74 15.80 17.35 25.69
N THR A 75 15.52 18.47 26.34
CA THR A 75 16.35 19.03 27.42
C THR A 75 16.42 18.09 28.62
N THR A 76 15.28 17.51 29.00
CA THR A 76 15.23 16.52 30.09
C THR A 76 16.04 15.28 29.74
N TYR A 77 15.89 14.78 28.51
CA TYR A 77 16.68 13.66 27.99
C TYR A 77 18.17 13.96 27.95
N GLY A 78 18.57 15.13 27.45
CA GLY A 78 19.96 15.59 27.45
C GLY A 78 20.56 15.63 28.85
N LYS A 79 19.81 16.12 29.85
CA LYS A 79 20.23 16.09 31.26
C LYS A 79 20.47 14.67 31.76
N LEU A 80 19.59 13.72 31.46
CA LEU A 80 19.74 12.31 31.86
C LEU A 80 20.96 11.63 31.23
N ARG A 81 21.38 12.10 30.06
CA ARG A 81 22.57 11.59 29.33
C ARG A 81 23.86 12.36 29.69
N ASN A 82 23.79 13.33 30.61
CA ASN A 82 24.88 14.25 30.95
C ASN A 82 25.45 14.97 29.71
N VAL A 83 24.57 15.42 28.82
CA VAL A 83 24.94 16.28 27.69
C VAL A 83 25.45 17.62 28.22
N GLN A 84 26.62 18.04 27.74
CA GLN A 84 27.30 19.27 28.13
C GLN A 84 26.76 20.49 27.38
N LEU A 85 26.40 20.30 26.10
CA LEU A 85 25.84 21.33 25.25
C LEU A 85 24.61 20.80 24.51
N LEU A 86 23.48 21.49 24.65
CA LEU A 86 22.31 21.33 23.79
C LEU A 86 22.13 22.60 22.98
N GLN A 87 22.15 22.48 21.66
CA GLN A 87 22.05 23.61 20.75
C GLN A 87 20.84 23.44 19.83
N LEU A 88 19.98 24.46 19.81
CA LEU A 88 18.90 24.57 18.84
C LEU A 88 19.40 25.38 17.65
N VAL A 89 19.20 24.85 16.45
CA VAL A 89 19.45 25.54 15.19
C VAL A 89 18.10 25.70 14.47
N ASP A 90 17.62 26.94 14.44
CA ASP A 90 16.38 27.34 13.77
C ASP A 90 16.60 28.63 12.97
N LEU A 91 15.57 29.08 12.25
CA LEU A 91 15.64 30.33 11.48
C LEU A 91 15.82 31.56 12.39
N ASN A 92 15.35 31.52 13.64
CA ASN A 92 15.46 32.66 14.55
C ASN A 92 16.91 32.87 14.99
N LEU A 93 17.65 31.80 15.27
CA LEU A 93 19.08 31.85 15.55
C LEU A 93 19.83 32.52 14.38
N LEU A 94 19.59 32.05 13.16
CA LEU A 94 20.23 32.61 11.97
C LEU A 94 19.84 34.08 11.76
N SER A 95 18.60 34.46 12.06
CA SER A 95 18.12 35.83 11.92
C SER A 95 18.70 36.76 13.00
N ALA A 96 18.90 36.27 14.23
CA ALA A 96 19.45 37.04 15.34
C ALA A 96 20.92 37.45 15.12
N GLU A 97 21.68 36.62 14.40
CA GLU A 97 23.09 36.87 14.05
C GLU A 97 23.24 37.82 12.84
N SER A 98 22.16 38.49 12.42
CA SER A 98 22.13 39.37 11.24
C SER A 98 22.55 38.68 9.93
N ALA A 99 22.40 37.35 9.85
CA ALA A 99 22.70 36.58 8.66
C ALA A 99 21.56 36.70 7.64
N HIS A 100 21.62 37.75 6.81
CA HIS A 100 20.54 38.07 5.87
C HIS A 100 20.68 37.32 4.54
N ASP A 101 21.90 36.98 4.13
CA ASP A 101 22.16 36.19 2.92
C ASP A 101 22.42 34.70 3.24
N GLU A 102 22.23 33.83 2.24
CA GLU A 102 22.38 32.37 2.41
C GLU A 102 23.80 31.99 2.85
N LYS A 103 24.82 32.72 2.40
CA LYS A 103 26.22 32.45 2.72
C LYS A 103 26.50 32.70 4.20
N GLN A 104 26.05 33.82 4.75
CA GLN A 104 26.16 34.13 6.17
C GLN A 104 25.41 33.10 7.01
N LYS A 105 24.19 32.72 6.59
CA LYS A 105 23.42 31.68 7.28
C LYS A 105 24.17 30.36 7.33
N PHE A 106 24.83 30.01 6.23
CA PHE A 106 25.64 28.80 6.15
C PHE A 106 26.91 28.86 7.03
N GLU A 107 27.62 29.99 7.04
CA GLU A 107 28.79 30.15 7.92
C GLU A 107 28.39 30.10 9.40
N THR A 108 27.32 30.79 9.81
CA THR A 108 26.80 30.72 11.18
C THR A 108 26.39 29.28 11.53
N LEU A 109 25.69 28.57 10.63
CA LEU A 109 25.36 27.16 10.84
C LEU A 109 26.62 26.31 11.09
N LYS A 110 27.66 26.52 10.28
CA LYS A 110 28.93 25.80 10.39
C LYS A 110 29.65 26.11 11.71
N GLU A 111 29.72 27.38 12.12
CA GLU A 111 30.32 27.79 13.40
C GLU A 111 29.63 27.10 14.59
N ARG A 112 28.30 27.05 14.57
CA ARG A 112 27.49 26.41 15.62
C ARG A 112 27.72 24.89 15.65
N LEU A 113 27.87 24.27 14.48
CA LEU A 113 28.21 22.85 14.38
C LEU A 113 29.62 22.55 14.87
N ASP A 114 30.58 23.41 14.57
CA ASP A 114 31.96 23.27 15.01
C ASP A 114 32.05 23.46 16.54
N GLU A 115 31.34 24.44 17.11
CA GLU A 115 31.16 24.60 18.56
C GLU A 115 30.59 23.31 19.20
N CYS A 116 29.52 22.76 18.63
CA CYS A 116 28.92 21.51 19.11
C CYS A 116 29.88 20.31 19.01
N ALA A 117 30.81 20.32 18.06
CA ALA A 117 31.81 19.27 17.90
C ALA A 117 32.86 19.28 19.03
N GLU A 118 33.13 20.42 19.67
CA GLU A 118 34.13 20.54 20.74
C GLU A 118 33.72 19.84 22.06
N TYR A 119 32.42 19.69 22.31
CA TYR A 119 31.91 19.10 23.55
C TYR A 119 31.76 17.58 23.43
N ARG A 120 32.49 16.79 24.21
CA ARG A 120 32.42 15.31 24.17
C ARG A 120 31.00 14.75 24.20
N ARG A 121 30.11 15.40 24.96
CA ARG A 121 28.68 15.06 25.01
C ARG A 121 27.86 16.24 24.55
N SER A 122 27.33 16.17 23.35
CA SER A 122 26.58 17.27 22.77
C SER A 122 25.33 16.79 22.04
N MET A 123 24.37 17.70 21.93
CA MET A 123 23.10 17.48 21.29
C MET A 123 22.78 18.68 20.43
N ILE A 124 22.52 18.44 19.15
CA ILE A 124 22.07 19.47 18.22
C ILE A 124 20.69 19.14 17.69
N VAL A 125 19.81 20.14 17.71
CA VAL A 125 18.42 20.05 17.27
C VAL A 125 18.24 20.97 16.07
N TYR A 126 17.79 20.42 14.93
CA TYR A 126 17.50 21.18 13.72
C TYR A 126 15.99 21.28 13.51
N ASP A 127 15.47 22.50 13.40
CA ASP A 127 14.15 22.74 12.82
C ASP A 127 14.28 22.80 11.29
N LEU A 128 14.17 21.64 10.63
CA LEU A 128 14.51 21.52 9.22
C LEU A 128 13.54 22.29 8.32
N ASP A 129 12.25 22.36 8.71
CA ASP A 129 11.24 23.10 7.97
C ASP A 129 11.63 24.58 7.87
N SER A 130 12.04 25.17 9.00
CA SER A 130 12.43 26.58 9.08
C SER A 130 13.75 26.88 8.35
N LEU A 131 14.69 25.93 8.38
CA LEU A 131 16.03 26.12 7.83
C LEU A 131 16.09 25.93 6.31
N VAL A 132 15.34 24.97 5.78
CA VAL A 132 15.45 24.58 4.37
C VAL A 132 14.41 25.29 3.51
N GLY A 133 13.18 25.41 4.01
CA GLY A 133 12.04 25.93 3.27
C GLY A 133 11.63 25.06 2.08
N ILE A 134 10.34 25.01 1.80
CA ILE A 134 9.78 24.26 0.66
C ILE A 134 9.07 25.26 -0.26
N ASN A 135 9.51 25.32 -1.51
CA ASN A 135 8.79 26.03 -2.55
C ASN A 135 7.70 25.12 -3.13
N ARG A 136 6.46 25.61 -3.15
CA ARG A 136 5.30 24.92 -3.72
C ARG A 136 4.89 25.60 -5.01
N SER A 137 5.10 24.93 -6.13
CA SER A 137 4.70 25.42 -7.45
C SER A 137 3.49 24.63 -7.95
N GLU A 138 2.34 25.29 -8.08
CA GLU A 138 1.13 24.69 -8.63
C GLU A 138 1.13 24.76 -10.16
N GLY A 139 1.05 23.60 -10.82
CA GLY A 139 0.94 23.48 -12.27
C GLY A 139 -0.44 22.95 -12.67
N ASN A 140 -1.05 23.58 -13.68
CA ASN A 140 -2.24 23.03 -14.33
C ASN A 140 -1.78 22.16 -15.51
N ALA A 141 -1.63 20.85 -15.29
CA ALA A 141 -1.44 19.91 -16.37
C ALA A 141 -2.81 19.56 -17.00
N SER A 142 -2.80 19.18 -18.28
CA SER A 142 -4.01 18.71 -19.00
C SER A 142 -4.66 17.47 -18.36
N THR A 143 -3.97 16.80 -17.45
CA THR A 143 -4.41 15.63 -16.67
C THR A 143 -4.82 15.96 -15.22
N GLY A 144 -4.72 17.21 -14.77
CA GLY A 144 -5.08 17.64 -13.41
C GLY A 144 -4.11 18.67 -12.81
N ARG A 145 -4.43 19.15 -11.60
CA ARG A 145 -3.54 20.02 -10.82
C ARG A 145 -2.40 19.18 -10.24
N THR A 146 -1.16 19.52 -10.59
CA THR A 146 0.04 18.90 -10.03
C THR A 146 0.79 19.91 -9.18
N THR A 147 1.11 19.56 -7.93
CA THR A 147 1.96 20.37 -7.05
C THR A 147 3.40 19.89 -7.15
N ASN A 148 4.28 20.71 -7.70
CA ASN A 148 5.73 20.46 -7.68
C ASN A 148 6.30 21.06 -6.40
N LEU A 149 7.05 20.26 -5.64
CA LEU A 149 7.70 20.66 -4.40
C LEU A 149 9.21 20.65 -4.60
N SER A 150 9.89 21.71 -4.19
CA SER A 150 11.36 21.80 -4.25
C SER A 150 11.93 22.49 -3.02
N LEU A 151 13.15 22.13 -2.63
CA LEU A 151 13.86 22.76 -1.51
C LEU A 151 14.37 24.15 -1.90
N ILE A 152 14.36 25.10 -0.96
CA ILE A 152 14.89 26.46 -1.18
C ILE A 152 16.39 26.49 -0.85
N ASN A 153 16.77 26.16 0.39
CA ASN A 153 18.16 26.24 0.85
C ASN A 153 18.87 24.87 0.76
N HIS A 154 19.23 24.47 -0.47
CA HIS A 154 19.82 23.15 -0.73
C HIS A 154 21.19 22.94 -0.05
N ASN A 155 21.99 23.99 0.11
CA ASN A 155 23.30 23.91 0.76
C ASN A 155 23.17 23.59 2.26
N ILE A 156 22.24 24.28 2.93
CA ILE A 156 21.90 24.02 4.34
C ILE A 156 21.38 22.59 4.50
N TYR A 157 20.44 22.17 3.65
CA TYR A 157 19.91 20.80 3.65
C TYR A 157 21.01 19.75 3.52
N THR A 158 21.89 19.89 2.52
CA THR A 158 22.96 18.93 2.25
C THR A 158 23.92 18.85 3.43
N HIS A 159 24.26 19.98 4.03
CA HIS A 159 25.15 20.02 5.18
C HIS A 159 24.54 19.34 6.43
N ILE A 160 23.28 19.62 6.74
CA ILE A 160 22.57 18.98 7.86
C ILE A 160 22.45 17.47 7.61
N LYS A 161 22.08 17.07 6.39
CA LYS A 161 22.03 15.66 5.97
C LYS A 161 23.35 14.96 6.22
N ASP A 162 24.47 15.52 5.76
CA ASP A 162 25.80 14.92 5.91
C ASP A 162 26.21 14.83 7.38
N LYS A 163 25.95 15.87 8.19
CA LYS A 163 26.23 15.85 9.63
C LYS A 163 25.36 14.83 10.36
N PHE A 164 24.07 14.76 10.03
CA PHE A 164 23.14 13.78 10.60
C PHE A 164 23.56 12.34 10.26
N GLN A 165 23.97 12.07 9.01
CA GLN A 165 24.46 10.75 8.59
C GLN A 165 25.71 10.31 9.37
N ASN A 166 26.64 11.23 9.63
CA ASN A 166 27.90 10.97 10.31
C ASN A 166 27.82 11.01 11.85
N THR A 167 26.66 11.34 12.40
CA THR A 167 26.43 11.32 13.84
C THR A 167 26.52 9.88 14.37
N HIS A 168 27.23 9.71 15.48
CA HIS A 168 27.41 8.44 16.16
C HIS A 168 27.63 8.65 17.66
N VAL A 169 27.30 7.62 18.46
CA VAL A 169 27.62 7.57 19.89
C VAL A 169 28.69 6.49 20.07
N GLU A 170 29.86 6.88 20.53
CA GLU A 170 30.96 5.96 20.80
C GLU A 170 30.81 5.35 22.19
N PHE A 171 30.55 4.04 22.22
CA PHE A 171 30.59 3.27 23.47
C PHE A 171 31.95 2.59 23.58
N SER A 172 32.71 2.91 24.63
CA SER A 172 33.90 2.14 24.97
C SER A 172 33.49 0.72 25.34
N THR A 173 33.83 -0.24 24.49
CA THR A 173 33.50 -1.66 24.69
C THR A 173 34.42 -2.36 25.69
N ASN A 174 35.46 -1.69 26.18
CA ASN A 174 36.41 -2.25 27.13
C ASN A 174 36.37 -1.47 28.45
N PRO A 175 35.68 -1.99 29.48
CA PRO A 175 35.79 -1.48 30.84
C PRO A 175 37.12 -1.99 31.43
N SER A 176 38.25 -1.47 30.94
CA SER A 176 39.52 -1.64 31.66
C SER A 176 39.43 -0.87 32.98
N HIS A 177 39.92 -1.50 34.04
CA HIS A 177 39.59 -1.29 35.45
C HIS A 177 39.89 0.09 36.07
N ASP A 178 40.34 1.08 35.29
CA ASP A 178 40.74 2.39 35.79
C ASP A 178 39.99 3.53 35.07
N ASN A 179 39.13 4.20 35.85
CA ASN A 179 38.67 5.60 35.79
C ASN A 179 38.20 6.22 34.46
N GLU A 180 36.94 6.71 34.51
CA GLU A 180 36.30 7.63 33.56
C GLU A 180 36.33 7.19 32.10
N THR A 181 35.31 6.41 31.72
CA THR A 181 34.96 6.14 30.33
C THR A 181 34.86 7.44 29.53
N ASN A 182 35.86 7.71 28.69
CA ASN A 182 35.85 8.72 27.63
C ASN A 182 34.83 8.30 26.55
N THR A 183 33.54 8.29 26.87
CA THR A 183 32.48 8.08 25.88
C THR A 183 32.13 9.40 25.22
N GLU A 184 32.37 9.47 23.91
CA GLU A 184 31.85 10.55 23.07
C GLU A 184 30.40 10.25 22.71
N GLU A 185 29.53 11.21 22.99
CA GLU A 185 28.09 11.06 22.80
C GLU A 185 27.55 12.27 22.06
N LYS A 186 27.40 12.12 20.73
CA LYS A 186 26.91 13.16 19.84
C LYS A 186 25.50 12.80 19.39
N TRP A 187 24.55 13.67 19.72
CA TRP A 187 23.16 13.54 19.30
C TRP A 187 22.81 14.55 18.23
N SER A 188 22.15 14.08 17.18
CA SER A 188 21.65 14.87 16.07
C SER A 188 20.16 14.58 15.92
N ILE A 189 19.37 15.60 16.20
CA ILE A 189 17.91 15.52 16.23
C ILE A 189 17.38 16.41 15.11
N VAL A 190 16.63 15.83 14.19
CA VAL A 190 16.01 16.56 13.09
C VAL A 190 14.50 16.57 13.33
N VAL A 191 13.93 17.76 13.43
CA VAL A 191 12.50 17.98 13.63
C VAL A 191 11.90 18.43 12.30
N ILE A 192 10.89 17.68 11.85
CA ILE A 192 10.22 17.90 10.55
C ILE A 192 8.71 17.78 10.74
N SER A 193 8.00 18.75 10.19
CA SER A 193 6.54 18.83 10.15
C SER A 193 6.04 18.57 8.73
N GLU A 194 6.79 18.98 7.71
CA GLU A 194 6.36 18.84 6.33
C GLU A 194 6.57 17.40 5.79
N PRO A 195 5.50 16.68 5.40
CA PRO A 195 5.61 15.27 5.02
C PRO A 195 6.52 15.00 3.81
N PHE A 196 6.56 15.93 2.85
CA PHE A 196 7.45 15.85 1.69
C PHE A 196 8.92 15.86 2.12
N LEU A 197 9.29 16.83 2.96
CA LEU A 197 10.65 16.99 3.46
C LEU A 197 11.05 15.82 4.35
N LEU A 198 10.13 15.30 5.16
CA LEU A 198 10.37 14.12 5.98
C LEU A 198 10.72 12.90 5.13
N ARG A 199 9.92 12.62 4.08
CA ARG A 199 10.18 11.50 3.18
C ARG A 199 11.53 11.67 2.49
N GLN A 200 11.76 12.82 1.87
CA GLN A 200 13.00 13.11 1.17
C GLN A 200 14.22 12.99 2.09
N PHE A 201 14.17 13.59 3.28
CA PHE A 201 15.28 13.53 4.24
C PHE A 201 15.53 12.11 4.75
N SER A 202 14.46 11.37 5.09
CA SER A 202 14.58 9.98 5.57
C SER A 202 15.22 9.07 4.53
N ASP A 203 14.82 9.20 3.26
CA ASP A 203 15.37 8.43 2.14
C ASP A 203 16.84 8.80 1.90
N ASP A 204 17.15 10.09 1.88
CA ASP A 204 18.49 10.61 1.64
C ASP A 204 19.49 10.19 2.73
N VAL A 205 19.07 10.20 4.01
CA VAL A 205 19.91 9.73 5.13
C VAL A 205 19.89 8.22 5.33
N LYS A 206 19.07 7.51 4.53
CA LYS A 206 18.78 6.07 4.69
C LYS A 206 18.39 5.76 6.14
N PHE A 207 17.53 6.60 6.72
CA PHE A 207 17.06 6.40 8.08
C PHE A 207 16.35 5.06 8.16
N THR A 208 16.65 4.29 9.21
CA THR A 208 16.02 2.99 9.38
C THR A 208 14.51 3.17 9.51
N ARG A 209 13.71 2.48 8.68
CA ARG A 209 12.25 2.54 8.79
C ARG A 209 11.76 1.56 9.86
N PRO A 210 10.73 1.90 10.64
CA PRO A 210 10.17 0.98 11.62
C PRO A 210 9.57 -0.24 10.92
N GLN A 211 9.68 -1.39 11.58
CA GLN A 211 9.21 -2.66 11.05
C GLN A 211 7.72 -2.63 10.66
N SER A 212 6.89 -1.94 11.44
CA SER A 212 5.45 -1.80 11.15
C SER A 212 5.18 -1.10 9.81
N GLU A 213 6.01 -0.12 9.45
CA GLU A 213 5.86 0.65 8.21
C GLU A 213 6.27 -0.19 7.00
N LEU A 214 7.34 -0.99 7.14
CA LEU A 214 7.76 -1.94 6.12
C LEU A 214 6.70 -3.03 5.90
N GLU A 215 6.08 -3.52 6.98
CA GLU A 215 5.02 -4.52 6.90
C GLU A 215 3.75 -3.99 6.24
N GLU A 216 3.38 -2.75 6.52
CA GLU A 216 2.25 -2.06 5.89
C GLU A 216 2.50 -1.86 4.40
N GLU A 217 3.67 -1.37 4.00
CA GLU A 217 4.05 -1.22 2.60
C GLU A 217 4.04 -2.58 1.87
N GLN A 218 4.60 -3.62 2.47
CA GLN A 218 4.54 -4.97 1.89
C GLN A 218 3.10 -5.49 1.82
N ALA A 219 2.25 -5.18 2.79
CA ALA A 219 0.82 -5.52 2.73
C ALA A 219 0.09 -4.75 1.64
N GLU A 220 0.41 -3.49 1.41
CA GLU A 220 -0.11 -2.69 0.29
C GLU A 220 0.35 -3.23 -1.06
N ILE A 221 1.64 -3.53 -1.22
CA ILE A 221 2.19 -4.15 -2.43
C ILE A 221 1.51 -5.51 -2.69
N ARG A 222 1.30 -6.31 -1.64
CA ARG A 222 0.58 -7.59 -1.77
C ARG A 222 -0.86 -7.38 -2.21
N ARG A 223 -1.60 -6.48 -1.56
CA ARG A 223 -3.00 -6.14 -1.92
C ARG A 223 -3.08 -5.59 -3.36
N ALA A 224 -2.15 -4.76 -3.75
CA ALA A 224 -2.05 -4.17 -5.08
C ALA A 224 -1.78 -5.21 -6.17
N ASN A 225 -1.10 -6.31 -5.85
CA ASN A 225 -0.76 -7.38 -6.80
C ASN A 225 -1.63 -8.64 -6.65
N GLU A 226 -2.60 -8.64 -5.72
CA GLU A 226 -3.46 -9.78 -5.46
C GLU A 226 -4.37 -10.04 -6.66
N LYS A 227 -4.28 -11.26 -7.20
CA LYS A 227 -5.13 -11.71 -8.31
C LYS A 227 -6.46 -12.21 -7.77
N ILE A 228 -7.52 -11.47 -8.02
CA ILE A 228 -8.89 -11.77 -7.61
C ILE A 228 -9.59 -12.52 -8.76
N ARG A 229 -10.27 -13.63 -8.47
CA ARG A 229 -11.06 -14.36 -9.46
C ARG A 229 -12.45 -13.74 -9.61
N CYS A 230 -12.79 -13.27 -10.79
CA CYS A 230 -14.10 -12.68 -11.08
C CYS A 230 -15.19 -13.75 -11.19
N VAL A 231 -16.28 -13.62 -10.44
CA VAL A 231 -17.41 -14.58 -10.52
C VAL A 231 -18.23 -14.46 -11.81
N GLN A 232 -18.15 -13.33 -12.52
CA GLN A 232 -18.95 -13.06 -13.73
C GLN A 232 -18.32 -13.66 -14.99
N CYS A 233 -17.01 -13.46 -15.19
CA CYS A 233 -16.28 -13.93 -16.38
C CYS A 233 -15.32 -15.10 -16.08
N ASP A 234 -15.12 -15.46 -14.82
CA ASP A 234 -14.18 -16.50 -14.38
C ASP A 234 -12.69 -16.19 -14.58
N ASP A 235 -12.34 -14.99 -15.04
CA ASP A 235 -10.95 -14.54 -15.19
C ASP A 235 -10.38 -13.94 -13.90
N TYR A 236 -9.05 -13.94 -13.80
CA TYR A 236 -8.33 -13.25 -12.73
C TYR A 236 -8.06 -11.80 -13.11
N TYR A 237 -8.22 -10.90 -12.14
CA TYR A 237 -7.95 -9.47 -12.30
C TYR A 237 -7.24 -8.90 -11.06
N VAL A 238 -6.64 -7.73 -11.23
CA VAL A 238 -6.08 -6.92 -10.15
C VAL A 238 -7.01 -5.73 -9.92
N GLU A 239 -7.33 -5.41 -8.66
CA GLU A 239 -8.32 -4.37 -8.34
C GLU A 239 -7.95 -3.00 -8.93
N GLN A 240 -6.66 -2.64 -8.96
CA GLN A 240 -6.18 -1.39 -9.55
C GLN A 240 -6.46 -1.27 -11.07
N ASP A 241 -6.53 -2.41 -11.76
CA ASP A 241 -6.83 -2.50 -13.19
C ASP A 241 -8.33 -2.70 -13.46
N ASN A 242 -9.16 -2.83 -12.42
CA ASN A 242 -10.59 -3.11 -12.54
C ASN A 242 -11.41 -1.89 -13.00
N ARG A 243 -11.31 -1.59 -14.28
CA ARG A 243 -12.00 -0.46 -14.94
C ARG A 243 -13.28 -0.93 -15.64
N MET A 244 -14.18 0.02 -15.90
CA MET A 244 -15.40 -0.27 -16.67
C MET A 244 -15.02 -0.80 -18.05
N GLY A 245 -15.55 -1.97 -18.40
CA GLY A 245 -15.39 -2.61 -19.70
C GLY A 245 -14.27 -3.64 -19.78
N VAL A 246 -13.50 -3.85 -18.71
CA VAL A 246 -12.46 -4.89 -18.65
C VAL A 246 -13.09 -6.28 -18.50
N CYS A 247 -14.18 -6.40 -17.74
CA CYS A 247 -14.90 -7.66 -17.61
C CYS A 247 -15.91 -7.83 -18.75
N LEU A 248 -15.75 -8.91 -19.51
CA LEU A 248 -16.72 -9.39 -20.49
C LEU A 248 -17.48 -10.57 -19.90
N HIS A 249 -18.79 -10.44 -19.69
CA HIS A 249 -19.58 -11.50 -19.10
C HIS A 249 -20.97 -11.65 -19.73
N HIS A 250 -21.61 -12.78 -19.42
CA HIS A 250 -23.04 -13.00 -19.61
C HIS A 250 -23.71 -12.98 -18.23
N ASP A 251 -24.74 -12.17 -18.08
CA ASP A 251 -25.58 -12.09 -16.88
C ASP A 251 -26.94 -12.79 -17.07
N GLY A 252 -27.11 -13.49 -18.20
CA GLY A 252 -28.28 -14.30 -18.50
C GLY A 252 -28.03 -15.79 -18.30
N PHE A 253 -29.08 -16.53 -17.96
CA PHE A 253 -29.06 -17.99 -17.91
C PHE A 253 -28.90 -18.61 -19.32
N ILE A 254 -28.56 -19.90 -19.35
CA ILE A 254 -28.46 -20.68 -20.57
C ILE A 254 -29.79 -21.39 -20.79
N TYR A 255 -30.24 -21.48 -22.04
CA TYR A 255 -31.46 -22.20 -22.38
C TYR A 255 -31.22 -23.16 -23.55
N ASP A 256 -31.95 -24.27 -23.55
CA ASP A 256 -31.94 -25.22 -24.66
C ASP A 256 -32.93 -24.78 -25.74
N ASN A 257 -32.39 -24.30 -26.86
CA ASN A 257 -33.19 -23.85 -27.99
C ASN A 257 -33.89 -24.99 -28.74
N LEU A 258 -33.51 -26.26 -28.55
CA LEU A 258 -34.21 -27.41 -29.12
C LEU A 258 -35.30 -27.95 -28.19
N SER A 259 -35.26 -27.64 -26.89
CA SER A 259 -36.29 -28.08 -25.96
C SER A 259 -37.61 -27.34 -26.18
N ALA A 260 -38.75 -28.05 -26.15
CA ALA A 260 -40.07 -27.46 -26.37
C ALA A 260 -40.41 -26.36 -25.36
N ASP A 261 -39.92 -26.48 -24.13
CA ASP A 261 -40.15 -25.58 -23.01
C ASP A 261 -39.01 -24.57 -22.79
N LEU A 262 -37.96 -24.55 -23.64
CA LEU A 262 -36.76 -23.75 -23.43
C LEU A 262 -36.17 -23.95 -22.01
N THR A 263 -35.89 -25.21 -21.65
CA THR A 263 -35.29 -25.59 -20.36
C THR A 263 -34.15 -24.66 -19.98
N MET A 264 -34.15 -24.18 -18.74
CA MET A 264 -33.16 -23.25 -18.22
C MET A 264 -32.04 -24.00 -17.49
N TYR A 265 -30.81 -23.53 -17.71
CA TYR A 265 -29.60 -24.09 -17.12
C TYR A 265 -28.74 -22.99 -16.51
N ILE A 266 -28.17 -23.32 -15.36
CA ILE A 266 -26.96 -22.65 -14.87
C ILE A 266 -25.81 -23.08 -15.78
N ARG A 267 -24.88 -22.17 -16.05
CA ARG A 267 -23.73 -22.40 -16.93
C ARG A 267 -22.97 -23.69 -16.61
N LYS A 268 -22.67 -23.93 -15.34
CA LYS A 268 -21.96 -25.16 -14.90
C LYS A 268 -22.70 -26.42 -15.36
N ARG A 269 -24.01 -26.51 -15.09
CA ARG A 269 -24.84 -27.66 -15.50
C ARG A 269 -24.96 -27.81 -17.01
N ALA A 270 -25.05 -26.70 -17.74
CA ALA A 270 -25.07 -26.73 -19.20
C ALA A 270 -23.76 -27.28 -19.79
N ILE A 271 -22.61 -26.88 -19.22
CA ILE A 271 -21.30 -27.41 -19.60
C ILE A 271 -21.19 -28.90 -19.26
N GLU A 272 -21.58 -29.29 -18.05
CA GLU A 272 -21.59 -30.70 -17.62
C GLU A 272 -22.43 -31.56 -18.58
N GLN A 273 -23.64 -31.12 -18.94
CA GLN A 273 -24.49 -31.84 -19.88
C GLN A 273 -23.87 -31.95 -21.27
N LEU A 274 -23.24 -30.89 -21.80
CA LEU A 274 -22.58 -30.98 -23.10
C LEU A 274 -21.36 -31.91 -23.07
N LEU A 275 -20.59 -31.91 -21.97
CA LEU A 275 -19.45 -32.80 -21.80
C LEU A 275 -19.88 -34.27 -21.69
N GLU A 276 -20.96 -34.56 -20.97
CA GLU A 276 -21.54 -35.91 -20.87
C GLU A 276 -22.02 -36.41 -22.24
N GLU A 277 -22.69 -35.54 -23.02
CA GLU A 277 -23.14 -35.87 -24.37
C GLU A 277 -21.98 -36.06 -25.35
N GLU A 278 -20.93 -35.25 -25.25
CA GLU A 278 -19.72 -35.39 -26.05
C GLU A 278 -18.96 -36.67 -25.72
N ALA A 279 -18.85 -37.04 -24.43
CA ALA A 279 -18.25 -38.30 -24.00
C ALA A 279 -19.04 -39.52 -24.49
N ALA A 280 -20.36 -39.54 -24.25
CA ALA A 280 -21.24 -40.60 -24.73
C ALA A 280 -21.20 -40.74 -26.26
N PHE A 281 -21.02 -39.63 -26.97
CA PHE A 281 -20.85 -39.64 -28.41
C PHE A 281 -19.49 -40.22 -28.84
N ASN A 282 -18.39 -39.80 -28.22
CA ASN A 282 -17.05 -40.30 -28.53
C ASN A 282 -16.94 -41.82 -28.34
N ASP A 283 -17.62 -42.37 -27.33
CA ASP A 283 -17.70 -43.83 -27.12
C ASP A 283 -18.42 -44.55 -28.27
N GLN A 284 -19.46 -43.94 -28.86
CA GLN A 284 -20.17 -44.51 -30.02
C GLN A 284 -19.35 -44.43 -31.31
N VAL A 285 -18.58 -43.35 -31.50
CA VAL A 285 -17.76 -43.12 -32.71
C VAL A 285 -16.53 -44.01 -32.76
N SER A 286 -15.94 -44.32 -31.60
CA SER A 286 -14.79 -45.22 -31.49
C SER A 286 -15.05 -46.62 -32.08
N HIS A 287 -16.32 -46.99 -32.30
CA HIS A 287 -16.71 -48.29 -32.82
C HIS A 287 -17.37 -48.29 -34.22
N ARG A 288 -17.69 -47.14 -34.84
CA ARG A 288 -18.31 -47.06 -36.19
C ARG A 288 -18.02 -45.74 -36.93
N THR A 289 -17.92 -45.82 -38.26
CA THR A 289 -17.90 -44.64 -39.14
C THR A 289 -19.27 -43.96 -39.14
N LEU A 290 -19.32 -42.71 -38.68
CA LEU A 290 -20.54 -41.90 -38.67
C LEU A 290 -21.04 -41.62 -40.08
N THR A 291 -22.36 -41.70 -40.25
CA THR A 291 -23.04 -41.14 -41.43
C THR A 291 -22.98 -39.60 -41.41
N GLN A 292 -23.14 -38.97 -42.57
CA GLN A 292 -23.19 -37.51 -42.67
C GLN A 292 -24.32 -36.91 -41.82
N GLU A 293 -25.49 -37.56 -41.82
CA GLU A 293 -26.66 -37.11 -41.04
C GLU A 293 -26.37 -37.07 -39.53
N GLN A 294 -25.67 -38.07 -39.00
CA GLN A 294 -25.30 -38.11 -37.58
C GLN A 294 -24.31 -37.01 -37.19
N ARG A 295 -23.39 -36.65 -38.10
CA ARG A 295 -22.46 -35.53 -37.89
C ARG A 295 -23.20 -34.19 -37.86
N GLU A 296 -24.13 -33.99 -38.79
CA GLU A 296 -24.96 -32.79 -38.81
C GLU A 296 -25.86 -32.68 -37.57
N GLN A 297 -26.44 -33.79 -37.10
CA GLN A 297 -27.21 -33.81 -35.86
C GLN A 297 -26.36 -33.46 -34.63
N LEU A 298 -25.11 -33.96 -34.56
CA LEU A 298 -24.19 -33.62 -33.48
C LEU A 298 -23.87 -32.12 -33.48
N GLU A 299 -23.51 -31.57 -34.64
CA GLU A 299 -23.22 -30.14 -34.75
C GLU A 299 -24.44 -29.31 -34.36
N ARG A 300 -25.66 -29.69 -34.77
CA ARG A 300 -26.89 -29.02 -34.30
C ARG A 300 -27.06 -29.10 -32.79
N ARG A 301 -26.72 -30.22 -32.15
CA ARG A 301 -26.77 -30.37 -30.67
C ARG A 301 -25.76 -29.48 -29.97
N LYS A 302 -24.54 -29.36 -30.47
CA LYS A 302 -23.52 -28.42 -29.92
C LYS A 302 -24.01 -26.96 -29.95
N HIS A 303 -24.81 -26.60 -30.95
CA HIS A 303 -25.34 -25.25 -31.10
C HIS A 303 -26.68 -25.00 -30.40
N ARG A 304 -27.23 -25.97 -29.66
CA ARG A 304 -28.57 -25.85 -29.06
C ARG A 304 -28.60 -24.99 -27.81
N LEU A 305 -27.53 -25.01 -27.00
CA LEU A 305 -27.47 -24.28 -25.74
C LEU A 305 -27.03 -22.84 -26.00
N LYS A 306 -27.87 -21.89 -25.63
CA LYS A 306 -27.67 -20.48 -25.92
C LYS A 306 -27.85 -19.60 -24.69
N TYR A 307 -27.13 -18.49 -24.63
CA TYR A 307 -27.31 -17.48 -23.59
C TYR A 307 -28.54 -16.63 -23.87
N ILE A 308 -29.44 -16.49 -22.89
CA ILE A 308 -30.66 -15.67 -23.06
C ILE A 308 -30.37 -14.18 -23.30
N CYS A 309 -29.24 -13.67 -22.79
CA CYS A 309 -28.88 -12.26 -22.92
C CYS A 309 -28.59 -11.85 -24.37
N CYS A 310 -27.95 -12.69 -25.19
CA CYS A 310 -27.46 -12.32 -26.53
C CYS A 310 -27.66 -13.38 -27.62
N ASP A 311 -28.27 -14.52 -27.31
CA ASP A 311 -28.46 -15.66 -28.21
C ASP A 311 -27.15 -16.32 -28.74
N GLN A 312 -26.01 -15.97 -28.15
CA GLN A 312 -24.74 -16.65 -28.44
C GLN A 312 -24.76 -18.09 -27.94
N THR A 313 -24.21 -18.99 -28.74
CA THR A 313 -24.03 -20.40 -28.40
C THR A 313 -23.03 -20.58 -27.27
N LEU A 314 -23.35 -21.44 -26.31
CA LEU A 314 -22.40 -21.86 -25.28
C LEU A 314 -21.26 -22.68 -25.92
N GLN A 315 -20.03 -22.21 -25.77
CA GLN A 315 -18.84 -22.96 -26.18
C GLN A 315 -18.17 -23.62 -24.97
N ILE A 316 -17.76 -24.88 -25.12
CA ILE A 316 -16.94 -25.61 -24.15
C ILE A 316 -15.48 -25.39 -24.51
N GLY A 317 -14.69 -24.81 -23.59
CA GLY A 317 -13.26 -24.56 -23.82
C GLY A 317 -13.02 -23.35 -24.75
N GLY A 318 -12.79 -22.19 -24.15
CA GLY A 318 -12.51 -20.94 -24.86
C GLY A 318 -12.70 -19.74 -23.93
N THR A 319 -12.10 -18.60 -24.28
CA THR A 319 -12.35 -17.33 -23.60
C THR A 319 -13.82 -16.95 -23.79
N ILE A 320 -14.52 -16.67 -22.69
CA ILE A 320 -15.93 -16.30 -22.73
C ILE A 320 -16.03 -14.90 -23.32
N ASN A 321 -16.51 -14.79 -24.55
CA ASN A 321 -16.81 -13.50 -25.15
C ASN A 321 -18.18 -13.02 -24.65
N GLY A 322 -18.21 -12.55 -23.41
CA GLY A 322 -19.41 -12.00 -22.81
C GLY A 322 -20.02 -10.85 -23.62
N CYS A 323 -21.34 -10.82 -23.72
CA CYS A 323 -22.04 -9.76 -24.46
C CYS A 323 -22.17 -8.46 -23.67
N LYS A 324 -21.92 -8.47 -22.36
CA LYS A 324 -21.91 -7.28 -21.50
C LYS A 324 -20.51 -6.91 -21.09
N ARG A 325 -20.29 -5.60 -20.98
CA ARG A 325 -19.04 -4.96 -20.58
C ARG A 325 -19.23 -4.31 -19.22
N GLY A 326 -18.37 -4.62 -18.27
CA GLY A 326 -18.44 -4.08 -16.91
C GLY A 326 -17.09 -4.09 -16.21
N LYS A 327 -17.10 -3.75 -14.93
CA LYS A 327 -16.00 -4.11 -14.01
C LYS A 327 -16.12 -5.58 -13.65
N HIS A 328 -15.01 -6.20 -13.29
CA HIS A 328 -15.07 -7.51 -12.64
C HIS A 328 -15.82 -7.36 -11.32
N SER A 329 -16.61 -8.37 -10.98
CA SER A 329 -17.34 -8.39 -9.72
C SER A 329 -16.37 -8.41 -8.54
N PRO A 330 -16.63 -7.60 -7.50
CA PRO A 330 -15.84 -7.63 -6.28
C PRO A 330 -15.90 -9.00 -5.58
N PRO A 331 -14.90 -9.33 -4.75
CA PRO A 331 -14.71 -10.67 -4.18
C PRO A 331 -15.80 -11.11 -3.18
N HIS A 332 -16.66 -10.20 -2.73
CA HIS A 332 -17.70 -10.50 -1.74
C HIS A 332 -18.93 -11.20 -2.33
N ILE A 333 -19.13 -11.18 -3.65
CA ILE A 333 -20.22 -11.92 -4.30
C ILE A 333 -19.73 -13.33 -4.60
N THR A 334 -20.39 -14.33 -4.03
CA THR A 334 -20.11 -15.73 -4.32
C THR A 334 -20.66 -16.11 -5.71
N ARG A 335 -20.09 -17.16 -6.30
CA ARG A 335 -20.59 -17.69 -7.59
C ARG A 335 -22.08 -18.06 -7.52
N ASN A 336 -22.54 -18.64 -6.42
CA ASN A 336 -23.94 -19.05 -6.25
C ASN A 336 -24.88 -17.83 -6.19
N GLU A 337 -24.45 -16.75 -5.55
CA GLU A 337 -25.21 -15.49 -5.52
C GLU A 337 -25.31 -14.88 -6.91
N TRP A 338 -24.19 -14.82 -7.64
CA TRP A 338 -24.18 -14.33 -9.02
C TRP A 338 -25.12 -15.16 -9.93
N GLU A 339 -25.03 -16.49 -9.87
CA GLU A 339 -25.92 -17.39 -10.63
C GLU A 339 -27.39 -17.20 -10.26
N SER A 340 -27.69 -16.97 -8.97
CA SER A 340 -29.04 -16.65 -8.51
C SER A 340 -29.55 -15.32 -9.09
N VAL A 341 -28.70 -14.29 -9.16
CA VAL A 341 -29.03 -13.00 -9.80
C VAL A 341 -29.36 -13.22 -11.27
N CYS A 342 -28.53 -13.95 -12.02
CA CYS A 342 -28.77 -14.25 -13.43
C CYS A 342 -30.10 -15.00 -13.66
N ASN A 343 -30.43 -15.96 -12.80
CA ASN A 343 -31.65 -16.76 -12.91
C ASN A 343 -32.94 -16.02 -12.50
N ARG A 344 -32.81 -14.99 -11.65
CA ARG A 344 -33.94 -14.19 -11.16
C ARG A 344 -34.15 -12.91 -11.95
N ASN A 345 -33.32 -12.65 -12.96
CA ASN A 345 -33.48 -11.49 -13.84
C ASN A 345 -34.84 -11.54 -14.57
N GLN A 346 -35.71 -10.57 -14.26
CA GLN A 346 -37.08 -10.50 -14.78
C GLN A 346 -37.10 -10.26 -16.30
N GLU A 347 -36.23 -9.40 -16.80
CA GLU A 347 -36.11 -9.09 -18.24
C GLU A 347 -35.84 -10.38 -19.04
N TYR A 348 -34.93 -11.24 -18.55
CA TYR A 348 -34.61 -12.50 -19.20
C TYR A 348 -35.71 -13.55 -19.11
N ARG A 349 -36.53 -13.51 -18.04
CA ARG A 349 -37.72 -14.36 -17.94
C ARG A 349 -38.78 -13.94 -18.95
N GLU A 350 -39.03 -12.64 -19.11
CA GLU A 350 -39.96 -12.10 -20.09
C GLU A 350 -39.51 -12.38 -21.53
N LYS A 351 -38.21 -12.24 -21.80
CA LYS A 351 -37.60 -12.61 -23.08
C LYS A 351 -37.81 -14.10 -23.40
N ARG A 352 -37.59 -15.00 -22.42
CA ARG A 352 -37.86 -16.44 -22.58
C ARG A 352 -39.34 -16.73 -22.86
N LEU A 353 -40.27 -16.09 -22.15
CA LEU A 353 -41.71 -16.24 -22.39
C LEU A 353 -42.10 -15.79 -23.80
N THR A 354 -41.49 -14.72 -24.30
CA THR A 354 -41.71 -14.24 -25.67
C THR A 354 -41.23 -15.25 -26.70
N LEU A 355 -40.03 -15.83 -26.50
CA LEU A 355 -39.51 -16.90 -27.36
C LEU A 355 -40.44 -18.13 -27.38
N LEU A 356 -40.98 -18.52 -26.23
CA LEU A 356 -41.95 -19.62 -26.12
C LEU A 356 -43.24 -19.33 -26.90
N LYS A 357 -43.82 -18.13 -26.74
CA LYS A 357 -45.02 -17.73 -27.48
C LYS A 357 -44.81 -17.77 -28.99
N ASN A 358 -43.67 -17.26 -29.45
CA ASN A 358 -43.32 -17.28 -30.87
C ASN A 358 -43.19 -18.71 -31.41
N ARG A 359 -42.62 -19.63 -30.63
CA ARG A 359 -42.50 -21.04 -31.00
C ARG A 359 -43.86 -21.72 -31.14
N VAL A 360 -44.76 -21.53 -30.17
CA VAL A 360 -46.12 -22.09 -30.22
C VAL A 360 -46.87 -21.56 -31.46
N ARG A 361 -46.75 -20.25 -31.74
CA ARG A 361 -47.37 -19.65 -32.92
C ARG A 361 -46.86 -20.28 -34.22
N LEU A 362 -45.54 -20.41 -34.38
CA LEU A 362 -44.93 -21.03 -35.56
C LEU A 362 -45.35 -22.49 -35.74
N GLN A 363 -45.49 -23.25 -34.65
CA GLN A 363 -45.99 -24.63 -34.70
C GLN A 363 -47.46 -24.69 -35.15
N GLN A 364 -48.30 -23.76 -34.70
CA GLN A 364 -49.70 -23.67 -35.13
C GLN A 364 -49.81 -23.31 -36.61
N GLU A 365 -48.97 -22.39 -37.10
CA GLU A 365 -48.89 -22.02 -38.53
C GLU A 365 -48.45 -23.22 -39.38
N LEU A 366 -47.43 -23.96 -38.95
CA LEU A 366 -46.96 -25.18 -39.63
C LEU A 366 -48.01 -26.29 -39.69
N ASN A 367 -48.85 -26.44 -38.65
CA ASN A 367 -49.91 -27.44 -38.63
C ASN A 367 -51.17 -27.03 -39.42
N SER A 368 -51.25 -25.76 -39.83
CA SER A 368 -52.39 -25.21 -40.60
C SER A 368 -52.16 -25.25 -42.12
N HIS A 369 -50.95 -25.64 -42.55
CA HIS A 369 -50.53 -25.85 -43.93
C HIS A 369 -50.26 -27.33 -44.17
#